data_AF-A0AA35R424-F1
#
_entry.id   AF-A0AA35R424-F1
#
_cell.length_a   1.000
_cell.length_b   1.000
_cell.length_c   1.000
_cell.angle_alpha   90.00
_cell.angle_beta   90.00
_cell.angle_gamma   90.00
#
_symmetry.space_group_name_H-M   'P 1'
#
loop_
_entity.id
_entity.type
_entity.pdbx_description
1 polymer ?
#
loop_
_entity_poly.entity_id
_entity_poly.type
_entity_poly.pdbx_seq_one_letter_code
_entity_poly.pdbx_strand_id
1 'polypeptide(L)'
;MAMREDDRLKGPFSHLKLSSWDPLRSATREVCPKCKSSRKVYCYDCFQFLPNIDPTSIPRISLPVPVDMYVSVLQGPSEPL
;
A
#
# COMPACT_ATOMS: atom_id res chain seq x y z
N MET A 1 13.12 -18.65 5.78
CA MET A 1 14.26 -18.51 4.84
C MET A 1 14.09 -17.17 4.13
N ALA A 2 14.97 -16.19 4.41
CA ALA A 2 14.93 -14.91 3.70
C ALA A 2 15.69 -15.07 2.38
N MET A 3 15.02 -14.84 1.25
CA MET A 3 15.68 -14.78 -0.05
C MET A 3 16.72 -13.66 -0.02
N ARG A 4 17.94 -13.95 -0.47
CA ARG A 4 19.03 -12.98 -0.51
C ARG A 4 18.69 -11.90 -1.55
N GLU A 5 19.05 -10.65 -1.29
CA GLU A 5 18.78 -9.50 -2.18
C GLU A 5 19.29 -9.75 -3.62
N ASP A 6 20.38 -10.52 -3.74
CA ASP A 6 21.02 -10.94 -5.00
C ASP A 6 20.13 -11.83 -5.90
N ASP A 7 19.23 -12.63 -5.32
CA ASP A 7 18.30 -13.48 -6.08
C ASP A 7 17.21 -12.68 -6.81
N ARG A 8 16.90 -11.45 -6.35
CA ARG A 8 15.93 -10.58 -7.03
C ARG A 8 16.42 -10.10 -8.39
N LEU A 9 17.74 -9.92 -8.53
CA LEU A 9 18.37 -9.53 -9.80
C LEU A 9 18.43 -10.68 -10.82
N LYS A 10 18.14 -11.92 -10.42
CA LYS A 10 18.18 -13.11 -11.29
C LYS A 10 16.78 -13.58 -11.72
N GLY A 11 15.72 -12.94 -11.23
CA GLY A 11 14.34 -13.27 -11.56
C GLY A 11 13.86 -12.65 -12.88
N PRO A 12 12.66 -13.03 -13.36
CA PRO A 12 12.05 -12.48 -14.58
C PRO A 12 11.81 -10.96 -14.54
N PHE A 13 11.94 -10.36 -13.36
CA PHE A 13 11.74 -8.93 -13.08
C PHE A 13 13.05 -8.15 -12.91
N SER A 14 14.20 -8.73 -13.27
CA SER A 14 15.54 -8.12 -13.11
C SER A 14 15.71 -6.79 -13.84
N HIS A 15 14.96 -6.56 -14.92
CA HIS A 15 14.95 -5.31 -15.68
C HIS A 15 14.13 -4.19 -15.01
N LEU A 16 13.34 -4.50 -13.97
CA LEU A 16 12.53 -3.53 -13.25
C LEU A 16 13.34 -2.88 -12.11
N LYS A 17 13.23 -1.56 -11.99
CA LYS A 17 13.82 -0.78 -10.88
C LYS A 17 12.97 -0.93 -9.61
N LEU A 18 13.06 -2.10 -8.97
CA LEU A 18 12.37 -2.37 -7.71
C LEU A 18 13.11 -1.72 -6.53
N SER A 19 12.43 -0.85 -5.79
CA SER A 19 12.95 -0.29 -4.54
C SER A 19 13.01 -1.36 -3.44
N SER A 20 13.91 -1.19 -2.46
CA SER A 20 13.96 -2.07 -1.29
C SER A 20 12.66 -1.98 -0.48
N TRP A 21 12.26 -3.11 0.11
CA TRP A 21 11.12 -3.24 0.99
C TRP A 21 11.47 -3.04 2.47
N ASP A 22 12.74 -2.75 2.78
CA ASP A 22 13.20 -2.58 4.16
C ASP A 22 12.45 -1.51 4.97
N PRO A 23 11.98 -0.38 4.40
CA PRO A 23 11.14 0.57 5.14
C PRO A 23 9.85 -0.05 5.69
N LEU A 24 9.36 -1.13 5.07
CA LEU A 24 8.16 -1.85 5.49
C LEU A 24 8.47 -3.01 6.45
N ARG A 25 9.73 -3.42 6.56
CA ARG A 25 10.16 -4.58 7.37
C ARG A 25 10.08 -4.27 8.86
N SER A 26 10.49 -3.06 9.25
CA SER A 26 10.43 -2.56 10.63
C SER A 26 9.04 -2.05 11.03
N ALA A 27 8.10 -1.97 10.09
CA ALA A 27 6.76 -1.48 10.36
C ALA A 27 6.02 -2.35 11.38
N THR A 28 5.67 -1.75 12.51
CA THR A 28 4.83 -2.35 13.56
C THR A 28 3.37 -1.91 13.37
N ARG A 29 2.46 -2.65 14.01
CA ARG A 29 1.06 -2.22 14.06
C ARG A 29 0.93 -0.97 14.91
N GLU A 30 0.26 0.05 14.38
CA GLU A 30 -0.07 1.29 15.07
C GLU A 30 -1.54 1.64 14.92
N VAL A 31 -2.00 2.50 15.83
CA VAL A 31 -3.38 2.99 15.85
C VAL A 31 -3.46 4.22 14.95
N CYS A 32 -4.35 4.19 13.96
CA CYS A 32 -4.61 5.35 13.12
C CYS A 32 -5.09 6.53 14.00
N PRO A 33 -4.48 7.72 13.91
CA PRO A 33 -4.87 8.85 14.75
C PRO A 33 -6.31 9.33 14.49
N LYS A 34 -6.84 9.06 13.29
CA LYS A 34 -8.15 9.53 12.81
C LYS A 34 -9.30 8.55 13.10
N CYS A 35 -9.20 7.29 12.64
CA CYS A 35 -10.26 6.29 12.85
C CYS A 35 -10.05 5.34 14.05
N LYS A 36 -8.91 5.45 14.74
CA LYS A 36 -8.51 4.59 15.87
C LYS A 36 -8.41 3.09 15.56
N SER A 37 -8.51 2.68 14.30
CA SER A 37 -8.27 1.30 13.90
C SER A 37 -6.78 0.96 13.92
N SER A 38 -6.44 -0.25 14.39
CA SER A 38 -5.07 -0.77 14.33
C SER A 38 -4.74 -1.24 12.90
N ARG A 39 -3.69 -0.67 12.31
CA ARG A 39 -3.19 -0.98 10.96
C ARG A 39 -1.67 -1.14 11.02
N LYS A 40 -1.01 -1.66 9.97
CA LYS A 40 0.45 -1.87 9.97
C LYS A 40 1.27 -0.77 9.29
N VAL A 41 0.81 -0.28 8.13
CA VAL A 41 1.57 0.68 7.31
C VAL A 41 0.69 1.82 6.85
N TYR A 42 -0.51 1.50 6.38
CA TYR A 42 -1.44 2.45 5.76
C TYR A 42 -2.86 2.20 6.27
N CYS A 43 -3.61 3.27 6.46
CA CYS A 43 -5.02 3.22 6.84
C CYS A 43 -5.90 3.25 5.58
N TYR A 44 -6.64 2.18 5.33
CA TYR A 44 -7.53 2.07 4.16
C TYR A 44 -8.80 2.90 4.26
N ASP A 45 -9.21 3.31 5.48
CA ASP A 45 -10.41 4.12 5.69
C ASP A 45 -10.11 5.62 5.61
N CYS A 46 -8.94 6.01 6.09
CA CYS A 46 -8.50 7.41 6.16
C CYS A 46 -7.54 7.81 5.03
N PHE A 47 -7.12 6.83 4.22
CA PHE A 47 -6.19 7.02 3.10
C PHE A 47 -4.87 7.71 3.48
N GLN A 48 -4.29 7.35 4.62
CA GLN A 48 -3.05 7.95 5.13
C GLN A 48 -2.07 6.90 5.66
N PHE A 49 -0.77 7.20 5.57
CA PHE A 49 0.27 6.41 6.23
C PHE A 49 0.15 6.51 7.75
N LEU A 50 0.56 5.45 8.43
CA LEU A 50 0.66 5.48 9.89
C LEU A 50 1.87 6.33 10.32
N PRO A 51 1.84 6.88 11.55
CA PRO A 51 2.88 7.80 12.03
C PRO A 51 4.30 7.21 12.00
N ASN A 52 4.42 5.89 12.15
CA ASN A 52 5.68 5.16 12.14
C ASN A 52 6.26 4.90 10.73
N ILE A 53 5.59 5.37 9.68
CA ILE A 53 6.02 5.20 8.28
C ILE A 53 6.40 6.55 7.69
N ASP A 54 7.64 6.66 7.26
CA ASP A 54 8.11 7.82 6.50
C ASP A 54 7.58 7.75 5.05
N PRO A 55 6.70 8.66 4.62
CA PRO A 55 6.15 8.66 3.27
C PRO A 55 7.18 8.95 2.17
N THR A 56 8.36 9.48 2.52
CA THR A 56 9.46 9.72 1.56
C THR A 56 10.20 8.43 1.19
N SER A 57 10.17 7.44 2.09
CA SER A 57 10.76 6.12 1.86
C SER A 57 9.95 5.23 0.91
N ILE A 58 8.71 5.63 0.61
CA ILE A 58 7.79 4.86 -0.22
C ILE A 58 7.88 5.35 -1.67
N PRO A 59 8.14 4.45 -2.64
CA PRO A 59 8.26 4.83 -4.04
C PRO A 59 6.95 5.41 -4.56
N ARG A 60 7.03 6.60 -5.15
CA ARG A 60 5.91 7.23 -5.86
C ARG A 60 6.03 6.91 -7.34
N ILE A 61 5.01 6.28 -7.90
CA ILE A 61 4.94 6.01 -9.34
C ILE A 61 3.99 7.01 -9.99
N SER A 62 4.40 7.56 -11.13
CA SER A 62 3.49 8.15 -12.09
C SER A 62 3.04 7.02 -13.01
N LEU A 63 1.73 6.80 -13.12
CA LEU A 63 1.22 5.81 -14.06
C LEU A 63 1.42 6.35 -15.49
N PRO A 64 1.89 5.52 -16.44
CA PRO A 64 2.13 5.95 -17.81
C PRO A 64 0.84 6.26 -18.59
N VAL A 65 -0.31 5.96 -17.99
CA VAL A 65 -1.64 6.22 -18.53
C VAL A 65 -2.50 6.90 -17.46
N PRO A 66 -3.38 7.84 -17.83
CA PRO A 66 -4.37 8.38 -16.90
C PRO A 66 -5.30 7.26 -16.46
N VAL A 67 -5.51 7.13 -15.15
CA VAL A 67 -6.43 6.16 -14.56
C VAL A 67 -7.53 6.93 -13.85
N ASP A 68 -8.75 6.81 -14.38
CA ASP A 68 -9.95 7.33 -13.74
C ASP A 68 -10.54 6.24 -12.83
N MET A 69 -10.70 6.53 -11.54
CA MET A 69 -11.38 5.64 -10.59
C MET A 69 -12.85 5.99 -10.53
N TYR A 70 -13.72 5.10 -11.01
CA TYR A 70 -15.16 5.21 -10.87
C TYR A 70 -15.64 4.38 -9.69
N VAL A 71 -16.08 5.05 -8.62
CA VAL A 71 -16.71 4.38 -7.47
C VAL A 71 -18.20 4.25 -7.76
N SER A 72 -18.63 3.06 -8.19
CA SER A 72 -20.05 2.72 -8.25
C SER A 72 -20.49 2.12 -6.91
N VAL A 73 -21.47 2.73 -6.25
CA VAL A 73 -22.17 2.09 -5.15
C VAL A 73 -23.00 0.96 -5.75
N LEU A 74 -22.69 -0.29 -5.42
CA LEU A 74 -23.57 -1.41 -5.72
C LEU A 74 -24.83 -1.20 -4.88
N GLN A 75 -25.87 -0.61 -5.46
CA GLN A 75 -27.17 -0.53 -4.81
C GLN A 75 -27.68 -1.97 -4.67
N GLY A 76 -27.76 -2.45 -3.43
CA GLY A 76 -28.52 -3.65 -3.11
C GLY A 76 -30.00 -3.45 -3.49
N PRO A 77 -30.77 -4.53 -3.69
CA PRO A 77 -32.18 -4.42 -4.03
C PRO A 77 -32.90 -3.57 -2.98
N SER A 78 -33.58 -2.52 -3.43
CA SER A 78 -34.44 -1.70 -2.57
C SER A 78 -35.57 -2.57 -2.03
N GLU A 79 -35.57 -2.84 -0.73
CA GLU A 79 -36.64 -3.54 -0.02
C GLU A 79 -37.92 -2.68 -0.10
N PRO A 80 -39.00 -3.15 -0.74
CA PRO A 80 -40.26 -2.43 -0.74
C PRO A 80 -40.95 -2.60 0.62
N LEU A 81 -41.36 -1.48 1.22
CA LEU A 81 -42.19 -1.36 2.42
C LEU A 81 -43.52 -2.10 2.29
#